data_AF-A0A7J6FSN0-F1
#
_entry.id   AF-A0A7J6FSN0-F1
#
_cell.length_a   1.000
_cell.length_b   1.000
_cell.length_c   1.000
_cell.angle_alpha   90.00
_cell.angle_beta   90.00
_cell.angle_gamma   90.00
#
_symmetry.space_group_name_H-M   'P 1'
#
loop_
_entity.id
_entity.type
_entity.pdbx_description
1 polymer ?
#
loop_
_entity_poly.entity_id
_entity_poly.type
_entity_poly.pdbx_seq_one_letter_code
_entity_poly.pdbx_strand_id
1 'polypeptide(L)'
;MRFSAFSTLLWFAGEPREMYHCVLESKSFLEKMTVLEHTFPFFLPVREAEIDLLSSNAIVRLVSCIDIVDLHFLLLVLCQFTIFYHGCFQKFIDYIGELSQAYVDRREQVCLVKELYGNQLGEICHSLSYQMIEFSLYKFDWSVKVTVAIRYVDLVSVLPSHIKVLAWPIQQPKKNSSTRMTMKRNLGIPCPTSREGNEIMVGQTCHIRLFYAEDALRSMSLPEGQAYFLF
;
A
#
# COMPACT_ATOMS: atom_id res chain seq x y z
N MET A 1 -11.59 10.15 33.82
CA MET A 1 -11.01 9.19 32.87
C MET A 1 -12.12 8.39 32.22
N ARG A 2 -12.13 8.33 30.90
CA ARG A 2 -13.10 7.57 30.08
C ARG A 2 -12.32 6.72 29.09
N PHE A 3 -12.73 5.47 28.98
CA PHE A 3 -12.24 4.55 27.97
C PHE A 3 -13.37 4.25 27.00
N SER A 4 -13.05 4.15 25.72
CA SER A 4 -13.95 3.57 24.72
C SER A 4 -13.13 2.67 23.83
N ALA A 5 -13.69 1.52 23.48
CA ALA A 5 -13.04 0.56 22.62
C ALA A 5 -13.99 0.21 21.48
N PHE A 6 -13.42 -0.02 20.30
CA PHE A 6 -14.14 -0.61 19.20
C PHE A 6 -13.32 -1.72 18.56
N SER A 7 -14.00 -2.58 17.82
CA SER A 7 -13.36 -3.60 17.01
C SER A 7 -14.01 -3.65 15.65
N THR A 8 -13.20 -3.87 14.61
CA THR A 8 -13.67 -4.00 13.25
C THR A 8 -13.25 -5.37 12.72
N LEU A 9 -14.23 -6.15 12.24
CA LEU A 9 -14.02 -7.42 11.58
C LEU A 9 -14.06 -7.18 10.07
N LEU A 10 -12.96 -7.50 9.40
CA LEU A 10 -12.75 -7.27 7.98
C LEU A 10 -13.04 -8.53 7.19
N TRP A 11 -13.66 -8.34 6.03
CA TRP A 11 -14.18 -9.42 5.21
C TRP A 11 -13.56 -9.38 3.83
N PHE A 12 -13.41 -10.54 3.20
CA PHE A 12 -13.04 -10.61 1.80
C PHE A 12 -13.67 -11.83 1.14
N ALA A 13 -14.36 -11.61 0.03
CA ALA A 13 -15.12 -12.64 -0.69
C ALA A 13 -16.13 -13.41 0.19
N GLY A 14 -16.78 -12.71 1.13
CA GLY A 14 -17.77 -13.29 2.04
C GLY A 14 -17.20 -13.99 3.27
N GLU A 15 -15.87 -14.11 3.38
CA GLU A 15 -15.20 -14.79 4.50
C GLU A 15 -14.51 -13.77 5.42
N PRO A 16 -14.56 -13.97 6.75
CA PRO A 16 -13.85 -13.13 7.70
C PRO A 16 -12.34 -13.36 7.58
N ARG A 17 -11.57 -12.28 7.50
CA ARG A 17 -10.10 -12.35 7.36
C ARG A 17 -9.39 -11.96 8.64
N GLU A 18 -9.69 -10.77 9.15
CA GLU A 18 -8.95 -10.20 10.29
C GLU A 18 -9.84 -9.34 11.17
N MET A 19 -9.49 -9.26 12.45
CA MET A 19 -10.16 -8.40 13.41
C MET A 19 -9.13 -7.46 14.04
N TYR A 20 -9.38 -6.16 13.94
CA TYR A 20 -8.59 -5.14 14.62
C TYR A 20 -9.38 -4.53 15.77
N HIS A 21 -8.67 -4.13 16.81
CA HIS A 21 -9.24 -3.40 17.93
C HIS A 21 -8.48 -2.11 18.17
N CYS A 22 -9.17 -1.13 18.75
CA CYS A 22 -8.57 0.11 19.20
C CYS A 22 -9.26 0.58 20.47
N VAL A 23 -8.43 0.99 21.43
CA VAL A 23 -8.85 1.58 22.70
C VAL A 23 -8.46 3.05 22.67
N LEU A 24 -9.43 3.88 22.99
CA LEU A 24 -9.33 5.31 23.10
C LEU A 24 -9.49 5.70 24.57
N GLU A 25 -8.73 6.70 24.98
CA GLU A 25 -8.76 7.28 26.31
C GLU A 25 -9.06 8.78 26.23
N SER A 26 -9.76 9.28 27.24
CA SER A 26 -9.85 10.71 27.53
C SER A 26 -9.73 10.93 29.04
N LYS A 27 -8.86 11.85 29.48
CA LYS A 27 -8.67 12.06 30.94
C LYS A 27 -9.79 12.92 31.53
N SER A 28 -10.44 13.79 30.75
CA SER A 28 -11.60 14.59 31.17
C SER A 28 -12.63 14.84 30.06
N PHE A 29 -13.84 15.26 30.45
CA PHE A 29 -14.92 15.62 29.50
C PHE A 29 -14.56 16.76 28.53
N LEU A 30 -13.60 17.58 28.91
CA LEU A 30 -13.13 18.74 28.14
C LEU A 30 -11.82 18.43 27.41
N GLU A 31 -11.31 17.20 27.49
CA GLU A 31 -10.08 16.80 26.83
C GLU A 31 -10.40 15.99 25.58
N LYS A 32 -9.55 16.12 24.56
CA LYS A 32 -9.69 15.35 23.34
C LYS A 32 -9.58 13.85 23.62
N MET A 33 -10.21 13.06 22.76
CA MET A 33 -10.04 11.61 22.76
C MET A 33 -8.71 11.27 22.10
N THR A 34 -7.94 10.35 22.69
CA THR A 34 -6.63 9.92 22.17
C THR A 34 -6.55 8.41 22.05
N VAL A 35 -5.84 7.90 21.05
CA VAL A 35 -5.66 6.44 20.89
C VAL A 35 -4.65 5.95 21.93
N LEU A 36 -5.09 5.06 22.81
CA LEU A 36 -4.24 4.44 23.83
C LEU A 36 -3.46 3.26 23.23
N GLU A 37 -4.20 2.30 22.65
CA GLU A 37 -3.65 1.08 22.04
C GLU A 37 -4.48 0.65 20.83
N HIS A 38 -3.84 -0.06 19.90
CA HIS A 38 -4.51 -0.69 18.76
C HIS A 38 -3.69 -1.84 18.17
N THR A 39 -4.34 -2.71 17.41
CA THR A 39 -3.69 -3.78 16.63
C THR A 39 -3.56 -3.51 15.14
N PHE A 40 -4.00 -2.34 14.67
CA PHE A 40 -3.81 -1.97 13.26
C PHE A 40 -2.33 -2.02 12.85
N PRO A 41 -2.02 -2.46 11.61
CA PRO A 41 -0.67 -2.46 11.09
C PRO A 41 -0.02 -1.07 11.19
N PHE A 42 1.26 -1.03 11.58
CA PHE A 42 1.97 0.22 11.91
C PHE A 42 2.07 1.23 10.76
N PHE A 43 1.93 0.78 9.51
CA PHE A 43 1.96 1.63 8.32
C PHE A 43 0.59 2.24 7.98
N LEU A 44 -0.49 1.85 8.67
CA LEU A 44 -1.77 2.52 8.56
C LEU A 44 -1.74 3.82 9.39
N PRO A 45 -2.17 4.96 8.82
CA PRO A 45 -2.07 6.27 9.46
C PRO A 45 -3.13 6.52 10.56
N VAL A 46 -3.15 5.66 11.59
CA VAL A 46 -4.12 5.74 12.70
C VAL A 46 -3.90 7.00 13.53
N ARG A 47 -2.63 7.42 13.71
CA ARG A 47 -2.27 8.60 14.51
C ARG A 47 -2.63 9.90 13.80
N GLU A 48 -2.48 9.94 12.49
CA GLU A 48 -2.93 11.04 11.65
C GLU A 48 -4.46 11.15 11.69
N ALA A 49 -5.17 10.02 11.58
CA ALA A 49 -6.63 10.00 11.72
C ALA A 49 -7.11 10.48 13.10
N GLU A 50 -6.40 10.11 14.18
CA GLU A 50 -6.66 10.64 15.52
C GLU A 50 -6.50 12.16 15.54
N ILE A 51 -5.43 12.68 14.92
CA ILE A 51 -5.20 14.11 14.84
C ILE A 51 -6.35 14.78 14.09
N ASP A 52 -6.69 14.30 12.90
CA ASP A 52 -7.62 14.97 12.01
C ASP A 52 -9.08 14.86 12.45
N LEU A 53 -9.49 13.72 13.00
CA LEU A 53 -10.90 13.41 13.28
C LEU A 53 -11.25 13.56 14.76
N LEU A 54 -10.29 13.37 15.68
CA LEU A 54 -10.52 13.45 17.12
C LEU A 54 -9.94 14.73 17.75
N SER A 55 -8.98 15.42 17.11
CA SER A 55 -8.40 16.68 17.64
C SER A 55 -9.21 17.90 17.22
N SER A 56 -10.49 17.92 17.54
CA SER A 56 -11.28 19.13 17.33
C SER A 56 -11.06 20.15 18.45
N ASN A 57 -10.51 21.31 18.09
CA ASN A 57 -10.30 22.51 18.91
C ASN A 57 -11.61 23.20 19.39
N ALA A 58 -12.76 22.52 19.35
CA ALA A 58 -14.06 23.09 19.71
C ALA A 58 -14.13 23.54 21.19
N ILE A 59 -13.30 22.94 22.05
CA ILE A 59 -13.19 23.28 23.48
C ILE A 59 -12.82 24.75 23.70
N VAL A 60 -11.94 25.32 22.86
CA VAL A 60 -11.43 26.70 23.06
C VAL A 60 -12.49 27.77 22.78
N ARG A 61 -13.51 27.46 21.96
CA ARG A 61 -14.57 28.44 21.62
C ARG A 61 -15.75 28.48 22.60
N LEU A 62 -15.88 27.50 23.49
CA LEU A 62 -16.98 27.44 24.45
C LEU A 62 -16.59 27.92 25.85
N VAL A 63 -15.31 27.82 26.23
CA VAL A 63 -14.82 28.32 27.52
C VAL A 63 -14.94 29.85 27.63
N SER A 64 -14.93 30.58 26.51
CA SER A 64 -15.21 32.02 26.49
C SER A 64 -16.67 32.39 26.76
N CYS A 65 -17.58 31.43 26.90
CA CYS A 65 -19.01 31.66 27.14
C CYS A 65 -19.48 31.22 28.53
N ILE A 66 -18.58 30.69 29.38
CA ILE A 66 -18.93 30.21 30.73
C ILE A 66 -18.79 31.37 31.73
N ASP A 67 -19.69 32.35 31.59
CA ASP A 67 -19.98 33.35 32.62
C ASP A 67 -21.51 33.43 32.84
N ILE A 68 -22.22 32.29 32.92
CA ILE A 68 -23.66 32.28 33.23
C ILE A 68 -24.01 31.09 34.14
N VAL A 69 -24.65 31.42 35.26
CA VAL A 69 -24.93 30.59 36.45
C VAL A 69 -26.17 29.70 36.29
N ASP A 70 -26.53 29.31 35.06
CA ASP A 70 -27.76 28.55 34.80
C ASP A 70 -27.48 27.05 34.55
N LEU A 71 -27.99 26.20 35.44
CA LEU A 71 -27.90 24.74 35.35
C LEU A 71 -28.47 24.22 34.01
N HIS A 72 -29.48 24.90 33.46
CA HIS A 72 -30.04 24.57 32.16
C HIS A 72 -29.04 24.85 31.02
N PHE A 73 -28.28 25.96 31.11
CA PHE A 73 -27.23 26.28 30.16
C PHE A 73 -26.07 25.27 30.22
N LEU A 74 -25.67 24.86 31.43
CA LEU A 74 -24.67 23.80 31.61
C LEU A 74 -25.12 22.47 31.00
N LEU A 75 -26.38 22.08 31.20
CA LEU A 75 -26.93 20.84 30.63
C LEU A 75 -26.93 20.86 29.09
N LEU A 76 -27.33 21.99 28.49
CA LEU A 76 -27.30 22.17 27.03
C LEU A 76 -25.88 22.10 26.48
N VAL A 77 -24.91 22.74 27.14
CA VAL A 77 -23.49 22.68 26.77
C VAL A 77 -22.97 21.25 26.85
N LEU A 78 -23.21 20.52 27.94
CA LEU A 78 -22.82 19.11 28.09
C LEU A 78 -23.47 18.19 27.05
N CYS A 79 -24.73 18.46 26.68
CA CYS A 79 -25.45 17.72 25.64
C CYS A 79 -24.82 17.96 24.26
N GLN A 80 -24.51 19.22 23.91
CA GLN A 80 -23.81 19.57 22.67
C GLN A 80 -22.42 18.93 22.59
N PHE A 81 -21.66 18.94 23.70
CA PHE A 81 -20.37 18.24 23.77
C PHE A 81 -20.54 16.74 23.53
N THR A 82 -21.50 16.09 24.18
CA THR A 82 -21.72 14.65 24.03
C THR A 82 -22.07 14.27 22.58
N ILE A 83 -22.95 15.04 21.92
CA ILE A 83 -23.31 14.84 20.51
C ILE A 83 -22.10 15.07 19.60
N PHE A 84 -21.31 16.12 19.86
CA PHE A 84 -20.12 16.44 19.08
C PHE A 84 -19.06 15.32 19.18
N TYR A 85 -18.73 14.88 20.39
CA TYR A 85 -17.77 13.81 20.62
C TYR A 85 -18.24 12.49 20.00
N HIS A 86 -19.54 12.19 20.10
CA HIS A 86 -20.12 11.01 19.43
C HIS A 86 -19.95 11.10 17.91
N GLY A 87 -20.15 12.28 17.31
CA GLY A 87 -19.96 12.51 15.87
C GLY A 87 -18.51 12.34 15.43
N CYS A 88 -17.54 12.93 16.14
CA CYS A 88 -16.12 12.76 15.86
C CYS A 88 -15.66 11.31 16.04
N PHE A 89 -16.13 10.65 17.09
CA PHE A 89 -15.84 9.25 17.35
C PHE A 89 -16.36 8.33 16.25
N GLN A 90 -17.61 8.51 15.80
CA GLN A 90 -18.19 7.73 14.72
C GLN A 90 -17.40 7.92 13.41
N LYS A 91 -17.09 9.17 13.05
CA LYS A 91 -16.28 9.47 11.85
C LYS A 91 -14.91 8.81 11.89
N PHE A 92 -14.27 8.81 13.06
CA PHE A 92 -12.99 8.13 13.26
C PHE A 92 -13.11 6.61 13.06
N ILE A 93 -14.14 5.98 13.65
CA ILE A 93 -14.39 4.54 13.47
C ILE A 93 -14.63 4.21 12.00
N ASP A 94 -15.51 4.97 11.34
CA ASP A 94 -15.87 4.75 9.93
C ASP A 94 -14.63 4.85 9.05
N TYR A 95 -13.85 5.93 9.20
CA TYR A 95 -12.62 6.14 8.44
C TYR A 95 -11.59 5.03 8.65
N ILE A 96 -11.33 4.64 9.91
CA ILE A 96 -10.39 3.56 10.21
C ILE A 96 -10.90 2.21 9.67
N GLY A 97 -12.21 1.98 9.72
CA GLY A 97 -12.86 0.82 9.14
C GLY A 97 -12.63 0.73 7.64
N GLU A 98 -12.94 1.80 6.90
CA GLU A 98 -12.73 1.89 5.45
C GLU A 98 -11.26 1.75 5.06
N LEU A 99 -10.37 2.45 5.77
CA LEU A 99 -8.92 2.37 5.57
C LEU A 99 -8.40 0.94 5.72
N SER A 100 -8.85 0.24 6.76
CA SER A 100 -8.41 -1.12 7.06
C SER A 100 -9.01 -2.13 6.07
N GLN A 101 -10.28 -1.95 5.69
CA GLN A 101 -10.96 -2.78 4.70
C GLN A 101 -10.28 -2.65 3.33
N ALA A 102 -9.99 -1.42 2.88
CA ALA A 102 -9.27 -1.20 1.62
C ALA A 102 -7.87 -1.85 1.63
N TYR A 103 -7.18 -1.83 2.77
CA TYR A 103 -5.91 -2.54 2.92
C TYR A 103 -6.07 -4.06 2.76
N VAL A 104 -7.04 -4.67 3.45
CA VAL A 104 -7.32 -6.12 3.35
C VAL A 104 -7.71 -6.48 1.92
N ASP A 105 -8.60 -5.73 1.28
CA ASP A 105 -9.03 -6.00 -0.10
C ASP A 105 -7.84 -6.04 -1.06
N ARG A 106 -6.94 -5.04 -1.00
CA ARG A 106 -5.75 -4.99 -1.86
C ARG A 106 -4.80 -6.16 -1.60
N ARG A 107 -4.61 -6.54 -0.34
CA ARG A 107 -3.76 -7.68 0.04
C ARG A 107 -4.35 -8.99 -0.47
N GLU A 108 -5.61 -9.25 -0.17
CA GLU A 108 -6.26 -10.51 -0.50
C GLU A 108 -6.40 -10.70 -2.01
N GLN A 109 -6.54 -9.60 -2.78
CA GLN A 109 -6.42 -9.65 -4.24
C GLN A 109 -5.08 -10.24 -4.70
N VAL A 110 -3.96 -9.86 -4.08
CA VAL A 110 -2.63 -10.41 -4.40
C VAL A 110 -2.50 -11.87 -3.96
N CYS A 111 -3.07 -12.23 -2.80
CA CYS A 111 -3.13 -13.61 -2.33
C CYS A 111 -3.90 -14.51 -3.32
N LEU A 112 -5.06 -14.05 -3.81
CA LEU A 112 -5.85 -14.78 -4.81
C LEU A 112 -5.07 -14.99 -6.11
N VAL A 113 -4.35 -13.97 -6.60
CA VAL A 113 -3.51 -14.10 -7.80
C VAL A 113 -2.47 -15.20 -7.62
N LYS A 114 -1.84 -15.29 -6.44
CA LYS A 114 -0.90 -16.36 -6.12
C LYS A 114 -1.56 -17.74 -6.11
N GLU A 115 -2.76 -17.84 -5.56
CA GLU A 115 -3.50 -19.10 -5.49
C GLU A 115 -3.91 -19.60 -6.88
N LEU A 116 -4.45 -18.70 -7.72
CA LEU A 116 -4.95 -19.03 -9.05
C LEU A 116 -3.82 -19.30 -10.06
N TYR A 117 -2.76 -18.50 -10.01
CA TYR A 117 -1.70 -18.49 -11.04
C TYR A 117 -0.32 -18.88 -10.52
N GLY A 118 -0.20 -19.35 -9.28
CA GLY A 118 1.09 -19.70 -8.65
C GLY A 118 1.91 -20.77 -9.39
N ASN A 119 1.29 -21.55 -10.27
CA ASN A 119 2.00 -22.51 -11.13
C ASN A 119 2.72 -21.83 -12.32
N GLN A 120 2.22 -20.67 -12.75
CA GLN A 120 2.75 -19.88 -13.88
C GLN A 120 3.59 -18.70 -13.40
N LEU A 121 3.30 -18.21 -12.20
CA LEU A 121 4.00 -17.15 -11.51
C LEU A 121 5.14 -17.75 -10.68
N GLY A 122 6.27 -17.07 -10.64
CA GLY A 122 7.29 -17.30 -9.64
C GLY A 122 6.94 -16.68 -8.30
N GLU A 123 7.97 -16.45 -7.49
CA GLU A 123 7.80 -15.77 -6.21
C GLU A 123 7.17 -14.39 -6.43
N ILE A 124 6.09 -14.11 -5.69
CA ILE A 124 5.44 -12.81 -5.63
C ILE A 124 5.96 -12.12 -4.37
N CYS A 125 6.68 -11.02 -4.57
CA CYS A 125 7.17 -10.12 -3.54
C CYS A 125 6.27 -8.88 -3.50
N HIS A 126 6.01 -8.34 -2.32
CA HIS A 126 5.24 -7.10 -2.19
C HIS A 126 5.74 -6.23 -1.04
N SER A 127 5.54 -4.92 -1.16
CA SER A 127 5.69 -3.98 -0.04
C SER A 127 4.65 -4.26 1.05
N LEU A 128 4.91 -3.83 2.29
CA LEU A 128 3.97 -3.98 3.42
C LEU A 128 2.58 -3.37 3.15
N SER A 129 2.53 -2.24 2.44
CA SER A 129 1.31 -1.54 2.06
C SER A 129 0.69 -2.01 0.75
N TYR A 130 1.25 -3.04 0.10
CA TYR A 130 0.82 -3.56 -1.20
C TYR A 130 0.78 -2.51 -2.33
N GLN A 131 1.63 -1.47 -2.24
CA GLN A 131 1.80 -0.45 -3.27
C GLN A 131 2.84 -0.83 -4.33
N MET A 132 3.74 -1.76 -4.01
CA MET A 132 4.63 -2.37 -4.98
C MET A 132 4.47 -3.88 -4.90
N ILE A 133 4.24 -4.50 -6.06
CA ILE A 133 4.13 -5.94 -6.23
C ILE A 133 5.11 -6.33 -7.34
N GLU A 134 5.96 -7.31 -7.09
CA GLU A 134 6.91 -7.84 -8.05
C GLU A 134 6.69 -9.34 -8.16
N PHE A 135 6.61 -9.85 -9.38
CA PHE A 135 6.49 -11.28 -9.63
C PHE A 135 7.24 -11.67 -10.89
N SER A 136 7.66 -12.92 -10.96
CA SER A 136 8.28 -13.47 -12.18
C SER A 136 7.27 -14.28 -12.97
N LEU A 137 7.33 -14.23 -14.30
CA LEU A 137 6.59 -15.10 -15.20
C LEU A 137 7.55 -16.12 -15.80
N TYR A 138 7.20 -17.40 -15.71
CA TYR A 138 7.93 -18.48 -16.36
C TYR A 138 7.16 -18.93 -17.60
N LYS A 139 7.59 -18.45 -18.77
CA LYS A 139 6.97 -18.83 -20.04
C LYS A 139 8.05 -19.16 -21.07
N PHE A 140 8.09 -20.42 -21.51
CA PHE A 140 8.93 -20.94 -22.60
C PHE A 140 10.39 -20.42 -22.56
N ASP A 141 11.19 -20.93 -21.61
CA ASP A 141 12.64 -20.69 -21.40
C ASP A 141 13.09 -19.24 -21.13
N TRP A 142 12.19 -18.26 -21.20
CA TRP A 142 12.46 -16.87 -20.85
C TRP A 142 11.77 -16.55 -19.51
N SER A 143 12.56 -16.17 -18.51
CA SER A 143 12.04 -15.57 -17.27
C SER A 143 11.86 -14.06 -17.44
N VAL A 144 10.63 -13.56 -17.32
CA VAL A 144 10.34 -12.11 -17.28
C VAL A 144 10.06 -11.73 -15.84
N LYS A 145 10.72 -10.69 -15.33
CA LYS A 145 10.31 -10.06 -14.07
C LYS A 145 9.30 -8.98 -14.37
N VAL A 146 8.15 -9.02 -13.72
CA VAL A 146 7.13 -7.98 -13.82
C VAL A 146 7.07 -7.24 -12.48
N THR A 147 7.25 -5.93 -12.53
CA THR A 147 7.08 -5.03 -11.39
C THR A 147 5.83 -4.19 -11.63
N VAL A 148 4.84 -4.33 -10.76
CA VAL A 148 3.63 -3.52 -10.73
C VAL A 148 3.75 -2.53 -9.58
N ALA A 149 3.89 -1.26 -9.91
CA ALA A 149 3.87 -0.16 -8.96
C ALA A 149 2.51 0.52 -8.99
N ILE A 150 1.91 0.66 -7.82
CA ILE A 150 0.55 1.10 -7.61
C ILE A 150 0.55 2.26 -6.62
N ARG A 151 -0.22 3.31 -6.91
CA ARG A 151 -0.52 4.38 -5.97
C ARG A 151 -2.00 4.67 -5.95
N TYR A 152 -2.50 4.95 -4.76
CA TYR A 152 -3.87 5.34 -4.50
C TYR A 152 -3.88 6.84 -4.23
N VAL A 153 -4.83 7.56 -4.82
CA VAL A 153 -5.05 8.98 -4.49
C VAL A 153 -5.51 9.12 -3.04
N ASP A 154 -6.27 8.14 -2.55
CA ASP A 154 -6.72 8.05 -1.17
C ASP A 154 -6.47 6.64 -0.61
N LEU A 155 -5.99 6.55 0.63
CA LEU A 155 -5.73 5.29 1.30
C LEU A 155 -7.00 4.47 1.58
N VAL A 156 -8.20 5.07 1.55
CA VAL A 156 -9.47 4.32 1.61
C VAL A 156 -9.91 3.76 0.25
N SER A 157 -9.25 4.10 -0.85
CA SER A 157 -9.66 3.65 -2.20
C SER A 157 -9.27 2.19 -2.46
N VAL A 158 -10.22 1.32 -2.83
CA VAL A 158 -9.87 -0.05 -3.25
C VAL A 158 -9.16 -0.07 -4.61
N LEU A 159 -9.52 0.86 -5.52
CA LEU A 159 -8.95 0.91 -6.86
C LEU A 159 -7.73 1.84 -6.97
N PRO A 160 -6.70 1.40 -7.70
CA PRO A 160 -5.50 2.20 -7.88
C PRO A 160 -5.68 3.35 -8.86
N SER A 161 -5.12 4.51 -8.51
CA SER A 161 -5.26 5.74 -9.32
C SER A 161 -4.08 5.91 -10.29
N HIS A 162 -2.87 5.56 -9.85
CA HIS A 162 -1.68 5.56 -10.68
C HIS A 162 -1.04 4.19 -10.68
N ILE A 163 -0.83 3.65 -11.87
CA ILE A 163 -0.35 2.30 -12.08
C ILE A 163 0.81 2.39 -13.06
N LYS A 164 1.89 1.68 -12.76
CA LYS A 164 3.04 1.52 -13.63
C LYS A 164 3.40 0.04 -13.68
N VAL A 165 3.31 -0.57 -14.85
CA VAL A 165 3.66 -1.99 -15.04
C VAL A 165 4.91 -2.05 -15.89
N LEU A 166 5.98 -2.62 -15.31
CA LEU A 166 7.28 -2.75 -15.96
C LEU A 166 7.65 -4.23 -16.11
N ALA A 167 8.08 -4.61 -17.31
CA ALA A 167 8.59 -5.94 -17.60
C ALA A 167 10.10 -5.88 -17.89
N TRP A 168 10.85 -6.76 -17.23
CA TRP A 168 12.30 -6.88 -17.35
C TRP A 168 12.66 -8.26 -17.91
N PRO A 169 13.43 -8.32 -19.01
CA PRO A 169 14.10 -9.55 -19.41
C PRO A 169 15.05 -10.03 -18.31
N ILE A 170 14.84 -11.24 -17.78
CA ILE A 170 15.87 -11.88 -16.95
C ILE A 170 16.66 -12.80 -17.89
N GLN A 171 17.79 -12.31 -18.41
CA GLN A 171 18.72 -13.18 -19.13
C GLN A 171 19.34 -14.16 -18.14
N GLN A 172 19.04 -15.45 -18.29
CA GLN A 172 19.78 -16.45 -17.54
C GLN A 172 21.21 -16.54 -18.12
N PRO A 173 22.27 -16.46 -17.29
CA PRO A 173 23.63 -16.64 -17.78
C PRO A 173 23.77 -18.06 -18.31
N LYS A 174 24.00 -18.19 -19.62
CA LYS A 174 24.37 -19.48 -20.24
C LYS A 174 25.63 -20.01 -19.54
N LYS A 175 25.49 -21.09 -18.76
CA LYS A 175 26.63 -21.90 -18.28
C LYS A 175 27.26 -22.60 -19.49
N ASN A 176 28.24 -21.96 -20.12
CA ASN A 176 29.07 -22.61 -21.13
C ASN A 176 30.14 -23.44 -20.41
N SER A 177 29.85 -24.72 -20.18
CA SER A 177 30.88 -25.73 -19.94
C SER A 177 31.47 -26.20 -21.26
N SER A 178 32.69 -25.76 -21.59
CA SER A 178 33.62 -26.58 -22.38
C SER A 178 35.07 -26.19 -22.11
N THR A 179 35.82 -27.16 -21.61
CA THR A 179 37.25 -27.15 -21.35
C THR A 179 38.01 -27.54 -22.62
N ARG A 180 39.00 -26.74 -23.09
CA ARG A 180 40.39 -27.15 -23.44
C ARG A 180 41.18 -26.14 -24.32
N MET A 181 42.37 -25.81 -23.80
CA MET A 181 43.72 -25.75 -24.42
C MET A 181 44.20 -24.58 -25.33
N THR A 182 44.99 -23.69 -24.71
CA THR A 182 46.41 -23.26 -24.97
C THR A 182 47.05 -23.34 -26.38
N MET A 183 47.54 -22.19 -26.93
CA MET A 183 48.97 -21.78 -27.13
C MET A 183 49.24 -20.82 -28.33
N LYS A 184 49.88 -19.66 -28.04
CA LYS A 184 51.06 -18.98 -28.69
C LYS A 184 50.94 -18.45 -30.15
N ARG A 185 51.59 -17.35 -30.62
CA ARG A 185 52.62 -16.37 -30.16
C ARG A 185 52.67 -15.17 -31.16
N ASN A 186 53.15 -14.02 -30.68
CA ASN A 186 53.22 -12.68 -31.31
C ASN A 186 54.34 -12.46 -32.37
N LEU A 187 54.25 -11.40 -33.20
CA LEU A 187 55.36 -10.40 -33.39
C LEU A 187 54.98 -9.08 -34.14
N GLY A 188 55.24 -7.91 -33.50
CA GLY A 188 55.60 -6.57 -34.06
C GLY A 188 54.49 -5.68 -34.67
N ILE A 189 54.34 -4.36 -34.45
CA ILE A 189 55.13 -3.23 -33.88
C ILE A 189 54.14 -2.11 -33.40
N PRO A 190 54.52 -1.20 -32.46
CA PRO A 190 53.62 -0.29 -31.72
C PRO A 190 53.67 1.20 -32.16
N CYS A 191 52.66 2.00 -31.78
CA CYS A 191 52.73 3.48 -31.68
C CYS A 191 51.84 4.02 -30.52
N PRO A 192 52.25 5.05 -29.74
CA PRO A 192 51.57 5.46 -28.49
C PRO A 192 50.93 6.87 -28.48
N THR A 193 49.93 7.03 -27.59
CA THR A 193 49.42 8.25 -26.89
C THR A 193 48.71 9.35 -27.71
N SER A 194 47.59 9.98 -27.31
CA SER A 194 46.74 10.11 -26.09
C SER A 194 45.41 10.77 -26.56
N ARG A 195 44.18 10.54 -26.04
CA ARG A 195 43.58 10.76 -24.70
C ARG A 195 42.19 10.05 -24.74
N GLU A 196 41.88 9.10 -23.85
CA GLU A 196 41.18 9.27 -22.56
C GLU A 196 39.71 9.74 -22.74
N GLY A 197 38.65 8.99 -22.42
CA GLY A 197 38.52 7.66 -21.81
C GLY A 197 37.05 7.23 -21.66
N ASN A 198 36.90 5.94 -21.38
CA ASN A 198 35.81 5.22 -20.70
C ASN A 198 34.50 4.79 -21.40
N GLU A 199 34.41 3.45 -21.46
CA GLU A 199 33.26 2.59 -21.15
C GLU A 199 32.21 2.33 -22.24
N ILE A 200 32.45 1.23 -22.96
CA ILE A 200 31.45 0.42 -23.64
C ILE A 200 30.44 -0.06 -22.57
N MET A 201 29.26 0.54 -22.57
CA MET A 201 28.10 0.14 -21.77
C MET A 201 27.71 -1.31 -22.10
N VAL A 202 28.17 -2.25 -21.28
CA VAL A 202 27.64 -3.60 -21.21
C VAL A 202 26.38 -3.56 -20.33
N GLY A 203 25.22 -3.75 -20.95
CA GLY A 203 24.03 -4.30 -20.27
C GLY A 203 23.03 -3.32 -19.65
N GLN A 204 22.52 -2.33 -20.39
CA GLN A 204 21.22 -1.76 -20.03
C GLN A 204 20.11 -2.67 -20.53
N THR A 205 19.60 -3.55 -19.65
CA THR A 205 18.29 -4.18 -19.86
C THR A 205 17.22 -3.08 -19.79
N CYS A 206 16.78 -2.62 -20.96
CA CYS A 206 15.69 -1.66 -21.05
C CYS A 206 14.38 -2.34 -20.59
N HIS A 207 13.69 -1.74 -19.61
CA HIS A 207 12.37 -2.22 -19.21
C HIS A 207 11.32 -1.83 -20.24
N ILE A 208 10.33 -2.68 -20.42
CA ILE A 208 9.17 -2.40 -21.26
C ILE A 208 8.00 -2.02 -20.35
N ARG A 209 7.38 -0.86 -20.60
CA ARG A 209 6.17 -0.44 -19.90
C ARG A 209 4.95 -1.08 -20.57
N LEU A 210 4.09 -1.74 -19.78
CA LEU A 210 2.92 -2.46 -20.27
C LEU A 210 1.64 -1.62 -20.10
N PHE A 211 1.40 -0.68 -21.01
CA PHE A 211 0.24 0.23 -20.93
C PHE A 211 -1.11 -0.50 -20.89
N TYR A 212 -1.27 -1.59 -21.65
CA TYR A 212 -2.52 -2.37 -21.63
C TYR A 212 -2.82 -2.93 -20.23
N ALA A 213 -1.78 -3.36 -19.50
CA ALA A 213 -1.93 -3.90 -18.16
C ALA A 213 -2.22 -2.79 -17.15
N GLU A 214 -1.65 -1.60 -17.35
CA GLU A 214 -2.00 -0.42 -16.55
C GLU A 214 -3.47 -0.02 -16.70
N ASP A 215 -3.99 -0.04 -17.93
CA ASP A 215 -5.40 0.30 -18.17
C ASP A 215 -6.34 -0.76 -17.61
N ALA A 216 -6.04 -2.04 -17.80
CA ALA A 216 -6.84 -3.14 -17.26
C ALA A 216 -6.89 -3.13 -15.72
N LEU A 217 -5.77 -2.85 -15.05
CA LEU A 217 -5.73 -2.71 -13.59
C LEU A 217 -6.48 -1.46 -13.09
N ARG A 218 -6.58 -0.40 -13.91
CA ARG A 218 -7.32 0.82 -13.54
C ARG A 218 -8.83 0.62 -13.63
N SER A 219 -9.28 -0.12 -14.64
CA SER A 219 -10.71 -0.34 -14.90
C SER A 219 -11.25 -1.63 -14.29
N MET A 220 -10.39 -2.50 -13.75
CA MET A 220 -10.73 -3.88 -13.37
C MET A 220 -11.43 -4.64 -14.49
N SER A 221 -11.12 -4.28 -15.74
CA SER A 221 -11.72 -4.87 -16.93
C SER A 221 -10.63 -5.29 -17.90
N LEU A 222 -10.72 -6.52 -18.39
CA LEU A 222 -9.84 -7.00 -19.43
C LEU A 222 -10.25 -6.36 -20.77
N PRO A 223 -9.30 -6.11 -21.68
CA PRO A 223 -9.63 -5.70 -23.05
C PRO A 223 -10.55 -6.73 -23.70
N GLU A 224 -11.61 -6.26 -24.37
CA GLU A 224 -12.53 -7.11 -25.12
C GLU A 224 -11.74 -8.00 -26.10
N GLY A 225 -11.87 -9.32 -25.96
CA GLY A 225 -11.16 -10.32 -26.77
C GLY A 225 -10.02 -11.08 -26.06
N GLN A 226 -9.70 -10.77 -24.80
CA GLN A 226 -8.74 -11.53 -23.97
C GLN A 226 -9.40 -12.36 -22.87
N ALA A 227 -10.62 -12.83 -23.10
CA ALA A 227 -11.45 -13.59 -22.14
C ALA A 227 -10.90 -14.98 -21.73
N TYR A 228 -9.65 -15.31 -22.07
CA TYR A 228 -9.03 -16.60 -21.76
C TYR A 228 -8.11 -16.57 -20.53
N PHE A 229 -7.96 -15.43 -19.86
CA PHE A 229 -7.20 -15.32 -18.61
C PHE A 229 -8.14 -14.77 -17.52
N LEU A 230 -8.47 -15.66 -16.58
CA LEU A 230 -9.61 -15.66 -15.64
C LEU A 230 -9.54 -14.64 -14.48
N PHE A 231 -10.73 -14.36 -13.94
CA PHE A 231 -10.95 -13.90 -12.55
C PHE A 231 -10.43 -14.91 -11.53
#